data_AF-A0AAV7DWS0-F1
#
_entry.id   AF-A0AAV7DWS0-F1
#
_cell.length_a   1.000
_cell.length_b   1.000
_cell.length_c   1.000
_cell.angle_alpha   90.00
_cell.angle_beta   90.00
_cell.angle_gamma   90.00
#
_symmetry.space_group_name_H-M   'P 1'
#
loop_
_entity.id
_entity.type
_entity.pdbx_description
1 polymer ?
#
loop_
_entity_poly.entity_id
_entity_poly.type
_entity_poly.pdbx_seq_one_letter_code
_entity_poly.pdbx_strand_id
1 'polypeptide(L)'
;MELKGLARTTDDETCDGIRPCLLSIDQVEDSRKMRVLQMAEESVSGVSDESMHLHLWSLDEIAPGKAKFPCCIVWTPLPVVSWLAPFIGHVGICREDGAILDFSGSNFVNIDNFAFGAVARYLQLDREQCCFPPNLAGHTCRQGYRHGEKGTAMSWDDALHTSMRHYQHKSYNLFTCNCHSFVANCLNRLAYGGSTRWNVINVAGLILFKGRWVNSMSVLRSFFPFTAVLCLGVWVAGWAFCIGLASFSLLLVVWYLLGTYCVRNLIECD
;
A
#
# COMPACT_ATOMS: atom_id res chain seq x y z
N MET A 1 -36.13 -5.81 -71.13
CA MET A 1 -37.20 -6.34 -70.26
C MET A 1 -37.61 -7.70 -70.82
N GLU A 2 -37.38 -8.75 -70.01
CA GLU A 2 -37.87 -10.15 -70.12
C GLU A 2 -37.39 -11.01 -71.31
N LEU A 3 -36.50 -12.01 -71.18
CA LEU A 3 -36.39 -13.22 -70.33
C LEU A 3 -37.52 -14.26 -70.44
N LYS A 4 -37.17 -15.42 -71.01
CA LYS A 4 -37.45 -16.82 -70.62
C LYS A 4 -36.85 -17.71 -71.73
N GLY A 5 -35.93 -18.65 -71.54
CA GLY A 5 -35.60 -19.50 -70.40
C GLY A 5 -35.94 -20.94 -70.81
N LEU A 6 -34.95 -21.83 -70.95
CA LEU A 6 -35.15 -23.28 -70.75
C LEU A 6 -33.82 -24.00 -70.46
N ALA A 7 -33.95 -25.07 -69.69
CA ALA A 7 -32.91 -25.70 -68.90
C ALA A 7 -32.31 -26.96 -69.54
N ARG A 8 -31.11 -27.29 -69.03
CA ARG A 8 -30.59 -28.61 -68.61
C ARG A 8 -30.08 -29.66 -69.62
N THR A 9 -28.96 -30.23 -69.17
CA THR A 9 -28.43 -31.61 -69.24
C THR A 9 -27.48 -31.94 -70.37
N THR A 10 -26.21 -32.15 -70.02
CA THR A 10 -25.49 -33.44 -70.12
C THR A 10 -24.11 -33.28 -69.45
N ASP A 11 -23.95 -33.89 -68.26
CA ASP A 11 -22.99 -34.96 -67.91
C ASP A 11 -21.77 -35.13 -68.84
N ASP A 12 -20.57 -35.54 -68.44
CA ASP A 12 -19.83 -35.69 -67.18
C ASP A 12 -18.40 -36.12 -67.64
N GLU A 13 -17.38 -35.91 -66.81
CA GLU A 13 -16.04 -36.57 -66.81
C GLU A 13 -15.15 -36.48 -68.08
N THR A 14 -13.90 -36.02 -68.04
CA THR A 14 -12.82 -36.53 -67.16
C THR A 14 -11.61 -35.58 -67.17
N CYS A 15 -10.89 -35.56 -66.05
CA CYS A 15 -10.00 -34.50 -65.55
C CYS A 15 -8.63 -34.27 -66.23
N ASP A 16 -8.31 -32.97 -66.19
CA ASP A 16 -7.04 -32.25 -66.31
C ASP A 16 -5.87 -32.77 -65.46
N GLY A 17 -4.72 -32.94 -66.11
CA GLY A 17 -3.62 -31.96 -66.09
C GLY A 17 -3.34 -31.17 -64.80
N ILE A 18 -2.19 -31.45 -64.20
CA ILE A 18 -1.54 -30.68 -63.12
C ILE A 18 -1.48 -29.18 -63.47
N ARG A 19 -2.19 -28.33 -62.71
CA ARG A 19 -1.93 -26.87 -62.62
C ARG A 19 -1.53 -26.51 -61.19
N PRO A 20 -0.54 -25.63 -60.98
CA PRO A 20 -0.19 -25.15 -59.66
C PRO A 20 -1.29 -24.19 -59.17
N CYS A 21 -1.72 -24.36 -57.91
CA CYS A 21 -2.57 -23.40 -57.22
C CYS A 21 -1.84 -22.05 -57.06
N LEU A 22 -2.10 -21.09 -57.96
CA LEU A 22 -1.88 -19.68 -57.66
C LEU A 22 -2.98 -19.22 -56.71
N LEU A 23 -2.70 -19.19 -55.40
CA LEU A 23 -3.46 -18.36 -54.48
C LEU A 23 -3.23 -16.89 -54.85
N SER A 24 -4.30 -16.13 -55.08
CA SER A 24 -4.21 -14.69 -55.33
C SER A 24 -3.57 -13.99 -54.13
N ILE A 25 -2.75 -12.96 -54.40
CA ILE A 25 -2.03 -12.18 -53.38
C ILE A 25 -2.98 -11.66 -52.28
N ASP A 26 -4.20 -11.28 -52.67
CA ASP A 26 -5.24 -10.82 -51.76
C ASP A 26 -5.66 -11.88 -50.72
N GLN A 27 -5.69 -13.16 -51.10
CA GLN A 27 -6.04 -14.26 -50.19
C GLN A 27 -4.89 -14.59 -49.23
N VAL A 28 -3.64 -14.43 -49.69
CA VAL A 28 -2.45 -14.60 -48.84
C VAL A 28 -2.35 -13.45 -47.82
N GLU A 29 -2.69 -12.24 -48.23
CA GLU A 29 -2.63 -11.05 -47.37
C GLU A 29 -3.74 -11.05 -46.30
N ASP A 30 -4.94 -11.52 -46.65
CA ASP A 30 -6.05 -11.67 -45.70
C ASP A 30 -5.76 -12.77 -44.66
N SER A 31 -5.18 -13.90 -45.11
CA SER A 31 -4.75 -15.00 -44.22
C SER A 31 -3.59 -14.59 -43.30
N ARG A 32 -2.72 -13.66 -43.74
CA ARG A 32 -1.64 -13.10 -42.92
C ARG A 32 -2.18 -12.08 -41.92
N LYS A 33 -3.15 -11.24 -42.29
CA LYS A 33 -3.82 -10.31 -41.37
C LYS A 33 -4.61 -11.04 -40.29
N MET A 34 -5.35 -12.09 -40.65
CA MET A 34 -6.04 -12.96 -39.68
C MET A 34 -5.06 -13.60 -38.69
N ARG A 35 -3.90 -14.10 -39.15
CA ARG A 35 -2.87 -14.63 -38.25
C ARG A 35 -2.26 -13.58 -37.34
N VAL A 36 -2.00 -12.37 -37.84
CA VAL A 36 -1.47 -11.28 -37.01
C VAL A 36 -2.49 -10.83 -35.98
N LEU A 37 -3.78 -10.75 -36.34
CA LEU A 37 -4.86 -10.43 -35.41
C LEU A 37 -5.04 -11.54 -34.37
N GLN A 38 -4.96 -12.80 -34.77
CA GLN A 38 -5.05 -13.94 -33.86
C GLN A 38 -3.84 -14.03 -32.92
N MET A 39 -2.62 -13.71 -33.40
CA MET A 39 -1.43 -13.58 -32.55
C MET A 39 -1.53 -12.36 -31.62
N ALA A 40 -2.13 -11.26 -32.07
CA ALA A 40 -2.38 -10.08 -31.23
C ALA A 40 -3.46 -10.38 -30.17
N GLU A 41 -4.51 -11.11 -30.53
CA GLU A 41 -5.60 -11.51 -29.65
C GLU A 41 -5.16 -12.57 -28.64
N GLU A 42 -4.30 -13.53 -29.03
CA GLU A 42 -3.63 -14.47 -28.13
C GLU A 42 -2.62 -13.77 -27.20
N SER A 43 -1.92 -12.73 -27.68
CA SER A 43 -1.06 -11.89 -26.84
C SER A 43 -1.84 -11.01 -25.86
N VAL A 44 -3.12 -10.74 -26.12
CA VAL A 44 -4.01 -9.94 -25.27
C VAL A 44 -4.79 -10.86 -24.31
N SER A 45 -5.22 -12.05 -24.75
CA SER A 45 -5.94 -13.04 -23.95
C SER A 45 -5.03 -13.86 -23.03
N GLY A 46 -3.75 -13.99 -23.37
CA GLY A 46 -2.73 -14.60 -22.51
C GLY A 46 -2.23 -13.68 -21.38
N VAL A 47 -2.63 -12.41 -21.38
CA VAL A 47 -2.14 -11.38 -20.44
C VAL A 47 -3.10 -11.13 -19.27
N SER A 48 -4.31 -11.69 -19.28
CA SER A 48 -5.40 -11.20 -18.43
C SER A 48 -5.68 -11.94 -17.11
N ASP A 49 -4.96 -13.02 -16.74
CA ASP A 49 -5.21 -13.68 -15.44
C ASP A 49 -3.94 -14.18 -14.70
N GLU A 50 -2.90 -14.62 -15.41
CA GLU A 50 -1.62 -15.01 -14.78
C GLU A 50 -0.70 -13.82 -14.42
N SER A 51 -0.80 -12.70 -15.14
CA SER A 51 0.17 -11.58 -14.99
C SER A 51 0.02 -10.80 -13.68
N MET A 52 -1.16 -10.83 -13.06
CA MET A 52 -1.43 -10.13 -11.80
C MET A 52 -0.93 -10.91 -10.58
N HIS A 53 -0.87 -12.24 -10.65
CA HIS A 53 -0.35 -13.10 -9.59
C HIS A 53 1.18 -13.31 -9.66
N LEU A 54 1.81 -13.10 -10.83
CA LEU A 54 3.24 -13.34 -11.03
C LEU A 54 4.16 -12.30 -10.35
N HIS A 55 3.63 -11.15 -9.90
CA HIS A 55 4.42 -10.06 -9.31
C HIS A 55 4.49 -10.07 -7.78
N LEU A 56 3.66 -10.84 -7.08
CA LEU A 56 3.62 -10.87 -5.61
C LEU A 56 4.16 -12.20 -5.10
N TRP A 57 5.48 -12.31 -4.96
CA TRP A 57 6.11 -13.51 -4.39
C TRP A 57 5.68 -13.74 -2.94
N SER A 58 5.66 -15.00 -2.49
CA SER A 58 5.27 -15.34 -1.12
C SER A 58 6.13 -14.61 -0.10
N LEU A 59 5.49 -13.97 0.89
CA LEU A 59 6.21 -13.35 2.00
C LEU A 59 6.70 -14.42 2.98
N ASP A 60 7.84 -14.16 3.60
CA ASP A 60 8.31 -14.93 4.74
C ASP A 60 7.31 -14.85 5.90
N GLU A 61 7.35 -15.86 6.78
CA GLU A 61 6.54 -15.86 7.99
C GLU A 61 6.98 -14.74 8.95
N ILE A 62 6.02 -14.09 9.60
CA ILE A 62 6.30 -13.07 10.61
C ILE A 62 7.05 -13.73 11.78
N ALA A 63 8.25 -13.25 12.08
CA ALA A 63 9.11 -13.78 13.13
C ALA A 63 9.44 -12.67 14.14
N PRO A 64 8.58 -12.43 15.15
CA PRO A 64 8.80 -11.34 16.11
C PRO A 64 10.09 -11.49 16.92
N GLY A 65 10.53 -12.72 17.17
CA GLY A 65 11.79 -13.00 17.86
C GLY A 65 13.05 -12.62 17.06
N LYS A 66 12.92 -12.45 15.74
CA LYS A 66 13.96 -11.94 14.84
C LYS A 66 13.73 -10.49 14.41
N ALA A 67 12.70 -9.84 14.98
CA ALA A 67 12.23 -8.52 14.57
C ALA A 67 11.89 -8.40 13.06
N LYS A 68 11.43 -9.49 12.43
CA LYS A 68 11.04 -9.50 11.01
C LYS A 68 9.52 -9.52 10.85
N PHE A 69 9.00 -8.52 10.16
CA PHE A 69 7.56 -8.32 9.97
C PHE A 69 7.23 -7.97 8.50
N PRO A 70 7.31 -8.92 7.55
CA PRO A 70 7.08 -8.68 6.12
C PRO A 70 5.78 -7.91 5.83
N CYS A 71 5.88 -6.77 5.14
CA CYS A 71 4.77 -5.89 4.76
C CYS A 71 3.85 -5.47 5.91
N CYS A 72 4.39 -5.31 7.12
CA CYS A 72 3.62 -4.89 8.28
C CYS A 72 3.73 -3.39 8.57
N ILE A 73 2.68 -2.84 9.17
CA ILE A 73 2.79 -1.66 10.04
C ILE A 73 3.11 -2.15 11.44
N VAL A 74 4.12 -1.56 12.08
CA VAL A 74 4.55 -1.90 13.44
C VAL A 74 4.41 -0.70 14.37
N TRP A 75 4.20 -0.96 15.65
CA TRP A 75 4.02 0.07 16.67
C TRP A 75 4.66 -0.30 18.00
N THR A 76 5.23 0.70 18.67
CA THR A 76 5.77 0.59 20.04
C THR A 76 5.35 1.82 20.85
N PRO A 77 5.07 1.70 22.17
CA PRO A 77 4.77 2.85 23.01
C PRO A 77 5.95 3.83 23.04
N LEU A 78 5.68 5.13 22.85
CA LEU A 78 6.72 6.16 22.88
C LEU A 78 7.08 6.47 24.34
N PRO A 79 8.36 6.39 24.77
CA PRO A 79 8.76 6.65 26.14
C PRO A 79 8.28 8.01 26.65
N VAL A 80 7.90 8.07 27.92
CA VAL A 80 7.33 9.26 28.60
C VAL A 80 5.96 9.68 28.09
N VAL A 81 5.78 9.85 26.77
CA VAL A 81 4.51 10.26 26.17
C VAL A 81 3.42 9.21 26.40
N SER A 82 3.75 7.92 26.19
CA SER A 82 2.82 6.81 26.44
C SER A 82 2.45 6.63 27.91
N TRP A 83 3.23 7.19 28.84
CA TRP A 83 2.91 7.14 30.27
C TRP A 83 1.77 8.10 30.62
N LEU A 84 1.53 9.10 29.78
CA LEU A 84 0.41 10.03 29.90
C LEU A 84 -0.76 9.65 28.97
N ALA A 85 -0.45 9.11 27.78
CA ALA A 85 -1.44 8.70 26.79
C ALA A 85 -1.04 7.35 26.15
N PRO A 86 -1.53 6.20 26.66
CA PRO A 86 -0.95 4.88 26.37
C PRO A 86 -1.22 4.37 24.95
N PHE A 87 -2.11 5.05 24.21
CA PHE A 87 -2.40 4.78 22.80
C PHE A 87 -1.47 5.57 21.85
N ILE A 88 -0.70 6.54 22.35
CA ILE A 88 0.29 7.27 21.56
C ILE A 88 1.60 6.47 21.56
N GLY A 89 2.12 6.23 20.36
CA GLY A 89 3.38 5.54 20.20
C GLY A 89 4.09 5.90 18.92
N HIS A 90 5.17 5.18 18.66
CA HIS A 90 5.95 5.27 17.44
C HIS A 90 5.50 4.20 16.46
N VAL A 91 5.43 4.55 15.18
CA VAL A 91 4.97 3.66 14.11
C VAL A 91 6.06 3.51 13.04
N GLY A 92 6.17 2.32 12.48
CA GLY A 92 7.02 2.02 11.33
C GLY A 92 6.26 1.22 10.28
N ILE A 93 6.81 1.15 9.08
CA ILE A 93 6.32 0.29 7.99
C ILE A 93 7.44 -0.61 7.51
N CYS A 94 7.13 -1.85 7.19
CA CYS A 94 8.13 -2.87 6.90
C CYS A 94 8.17 -3.20 5.42
N ARG A 95 9.37 -3.50 4.93
CA ARG A 95 9.63 -4.02 3.58
C ARG A 95 9.13 -5.44 3.41
N GLU A 96 9.22 -5.95 2.19
CA GLU A 96 8.89 -7.35 1.87
C GLU A 96 9.81 -8.35 2.58
N ASP A 97 11.07 -8.00 2.82
CA ASP A 97 12.04 -8.79 3.62
C ASP A 97 11.81 -8.69 5.15
N GLY A 98 10.80 -7.93 5.56
CA GLY A 98 10.45 -7.70 6.96
C GLY A 98 11.35 -6.72 7.71
N ALA A 99 12.29 -6.04 7.04
CA ALA A 99 13.05 -4.95 7.64
C ALA A 99 12.13 -3.76 7.95
N ILE A 100 12.27 -3.22 9.16
CA ILE A 100 11.43 -2.13 9.66
C ILE A 100 12.00 -0.79 9.18
N LEU A 101 11.15 0.06 8.62
CA LEU A 101 11.48 1.44 8.27
C LEU A 101 10.72 2.41 9.17
N ASP A 102 11.44 3.33 9.80
CA ASP A 102 10.82 4.33 10.67
C ASP A 102 11.52 5.69 10.63
N PHE A 103 10.71 6.75 10.69
CA PHE A 103 11.18 8.13 10.74
C PHE A 103 11.15 8.60 12.20
N SER A 104 12.31 8.62 12.85
CA SER A 104 12.44 8.92 14.29
C SER A 104 13.39 10.10 14.58
N GLY A 105 13.98 10.73 13.56
CA GLY A 105 14.93 11.82 13.69
C GLY A 105 15.04 12.65 12.40
N SER A 106 15.50 13.90 12.51
CA SER A 106 15.60 14.80 11.36
C SER A 106 16.60 14.29 10.33
N ASN A 107 16.24 14.41 9.06
CA ASN A 107 17.09 14.09 7.91
C ASN A 107 17.55 12.62 7.83
N PHE A 108 16.83 11.69 8.45
CA PHE A 108 17.19 10.28 8.40
C PHE A 108 15.97 9.39 8.60
N VAL A 109 15.87 8.33 7.79
CA VAL A 109 14.94 7.21 8.00
C VAL A 109 15.74 5.99 8.41
N ASN A 110 15.36 5.38 9.51
CA ASN A 110 16.04 4.25 10.09
C ASN A 110 15.61 2.96 9.40
N ILE A 111 16.54 2.02 9.25
CA ILE A 111 16.34 0.74 8.56
C ILE A 111 16.76 -0.38 9.50
N ASP A 112 15.85 -1.30 9.78
CA ASP A 112 16.05 -2.51 10.58
C ASP A 112 16.49 -2.26 12.04
N ASN A 113 16.32 -1.03 12.55
CA ASN A 113 16.64 -0.65 13.92
C ASN A 113 15.50 0.19 14.53
N PHE A 114 14.32 -0.43 14.69
CA PHE A 114 13.11 0.29 15.09
C PHE A 114 13.31 1.13 16.37
N ALA A 115 13.07 2.44 16.26
CA ALA A 115 13.33 3.34 17.37
C ALA A 115 12.39 3.10 18.57
N PHE A 116 12.85 3.51 19.75
CA PHE A 116 12.09 3.51 21.01
C PHE A 116 11.73 2.13 21.58
N GLY A 117 12.28 1.05 21.02
CA GLY A 117 12.26 -0.29 21.60
C GLY A 117 11.58 -1.33 20.72
N ALA A 118 11.42 -2.55 21.25
CA ALA A 118 10.85 -3.67 20.51
C ALA A 118 9.40 -3.42 20.06
N VAL A 119 9.02 -4.00 18.91
CA VAL A 119 7.66 -3.95 18.39
C VAL A 119 6.67 -4.50 19.44
N ALA A 120 5.67 -3.70 19.79
CA ALA A 120 4.61 -4.11 20.71
C ALA A 120 3.39 -4.62 19.97
N ARG A 121 3.05 -3.98 18.84
CA ARG A 121 1.94 -4.35 17.96
C ARG A 121 2.35 -4.34 16.50
N TYR A 122 1.73 -5.19 15.71
CA TYR A 122 1.94 -5.25 14.26
C TYR A 122 0.64 -5.54 13.52
N LEU A 123 0.57 -5.12 12.27
CA LEU A 123 -0.51 -5.42 11.34
C LEU A 123 0.10 -5.72 9.98
N GLN A 124 0.03 -6.96 9.52
CA GLN A 124 0.40 -7.31 8.15
C GLN A 124 -0.62 -6.72 7.19
N LEU A 125 -0.13 -5.96 6.22
CA LEU A 125 -0.95 -5.39 5.17
C LEU A 125 -1.02 -6.35 4.00
N ASP A 126 -2.17 -6.35 3.36
CA ASP A 126 -2.44 -7.19 2.21
C ASP A 126 -2.02 -6.44 0.94
N ARG A 127 -0.97 -6.93 0.28
CA ARG A 127 -0.39 -6.27 -0.89
C ARG A 127 -1.34 -6.26 -2.10
N GLU A 128 -2.37 -7.12 -2.15
CA GLU A 128 -3.38 -7.07 -3.20
C GLU A 128 -4.23 -5.79 -3.13
N GLN A 129 -4.25 -5.12 -1.97
CA GLN A 129 -4.92 -3.83 -1.79
C GLN A 129 -4.07 -2.64 -2.25
N CYS A 130 -2.83 -2.88 -2.68
CA CYS A 130 -1.97 -1.86 -3.29
C CYS A 130 -2.25 -1.73 -4.79
N CYS A 131 -2.00 -0.55 -5.33
CA CYS A 131 -2.04 -0.31 -6.76
C CYS A 131 -0.60 -0.16 -7.28
N PHE A 132 -0.17 -1.05 -8.17
CA PHE A 132 1.14 -0.99 -8.83
C PHE A 132 0.95 -0.84 -10.34
N PRO A 133 0.63 0.37 -10.82
CA PRO A 133 0.30 0.57 -12.22
C PRO A 133 1.57 0.52 -13.08
N PRO A 134 1.61 -0.26 -14.17
CA PRO A 134 2.77 -0.30 -15.07
C PRO A 134 2.91 0.98 -15.92
N ASN A 135 1.81 1.75 -16.05
CA ASN A 135 1.75 3.02 -16.75
C ASN A 135 0.56 3.86 -16.22
N LEU A 136 0.47 5.14 -16.63
CA LEU A 136 -0.59 6.06 -16.18
C LEU A 136 -2.04 5.59 -16.47
N ALA A 137 -2.24 4.65 -17.41
CA ALA A 137 -3.56 4.10 -17.72
C ALA A 137 -3.88 2.82 -16.92
N GLY A 138 -2.87 2.17 -16.32
CA GLY A 138 -2.98 0.89 -15.63
C GLY A 138 -3.35 0.96 -14.15
N HIS A 139 -3.92 2.06 -13.67
CA HIS A 139 -4.32 2.18 -12.27
C HIS A 139 -5.59 1.38 -11.97
N THR A 140 -5.53 0.52 -10.95
CA THR A 140 -6.69 -0.20 -10.41
C THR A 140 -7.39 0.57 -9.29
N CYS A 141 -6.75 1.62 -8.76
CA CYS A 141 -7.30 2.42 -7.67
C CYS A 141 -8.32 3.48 -8.15
N ARG A 142 -9.29 3.79 -7.29
CA ARG A 142 -10.37 4.77 -7.57
C ARG A 142 -9.87 6.18 -7.90
N GLN A 143 -8.64 6.52 -7.51
CA GLN A 143 -8.04 7.86 -7.68
C GLN A 143 -6.77 7.81 -8.54
N GLY A 144 -6.78 7.02 -9.63
CA GLY A 144 -5.61 6.79 -10.49
C GLY A 144 -4.85 8.05 -10.90
N TYR A 145 -5.56 9.11 -11.33
CA TYR A 145 -4.93 10.39 -11.69
C TYR A 145 -4.12 11.01 -10.52
N ARG A 146 -4.71 11.11 -9.32
CA ARG A 146 -4.01 11.64 -8.13
C ARG A 146 -2.91 10.72 -7.63
N HIS A 147 -3.06 9.42 -7.83
CA HIS A 147 -2.02 8.46 -7.55
C HIS A 147 -0.81 8.68 -8.48
N GLY A 148 -1.07 8.94 -9.75
CA GLY A 148 -0.06 9.37 -10.73
C GLY A 148 0.74 10.60 -10.27
N GLU A 149 0.06 11.62 -9.76
CA GLU A 149 0.71 12.86 -9.26
C GLU A 149 1.65 12.62 -8.07
N LYS A 150 1.34 11.66 -7.20
CA LYS A 150 2.20 11.33 -6.05
C LYS A 150 3.41 10.47 -6.43
N GLY A 151 3.50 10.03 -7.69
CA GLY A 151 4.46 9.06 -8.19
C GLY A 151 3.92 7.64 -8.03
N THR A 152 3.91 6.89 -9.14
CA THR A 152 3.50 5.50 -9.18
C THR A 152 4.65 4.59 -8.80
N ALA A 153 4.48 3.83 -7.72
CA ALA A 153 5.44 2.79 -7.37
C ALA A 153 5.22 1.54 -8.23
N MET A 154 6.30 0.89 -8.61
CA MET A 154 6.25 -0.37 -9.37
C MET A 154 6.12 -1.59 -8.44
N SER A 155 6.50 -1.45 -7.17
CA SER A 155 6.42 -2.50 -6.15
C SER A 155 6.25 -1.91 -4.75
N TRP A 156 6.02 -2.77 -3.76
CA TRP A 156 5.92 -2.38 -2.35
C TRP A 156 7.18 -1.65 -1.88
N ASP A 157 8.33 -2.30 -2.05
CA ASP A 157 9.63 -1.80 -1.62
C ASP A 157 10.04 -0.52 -2.38
N ASP A 158 9.68 -0.39 -3.66
CA ASP A 158 9.93 0.82 -4.45
C ASP A 158 9.14 2.03 -3.90
N ALA A 159 7.88 1.80 -3.50
CA ALA A 159 7.07 2.83 -2.84
C ALA A 159 7.72 3.30 -1.54
N LEU A 160 8.15 2.36 -0.71
CA LEU A 160 8.78 2.64 0.58
C LEU A 160 10.10 3.36 0.39
N HIS A 161 10.94 2.91 -0.54
CA HIS A 161 12.21 3.54 -0.86
C HIS A 161 12.05 4.98 -1.37
N THR A 162 11.03 5.23 -2.18
CA THR A 162 10.71 6.60 -2.64
C THR A 162 10.25 7.48 -1.47
N SER A 163 9.41 6.96 -0.57
CA SER A 163 9.06 7.66 0.67
C SER A 163 10.27 7.93 1.56
N MET A 164 11.21 6.98 1.69
CA MET A 164 12.45 7.18 2.44
C MET A 164 13.26 8.35 1.87
N ARG A 165 13.47 8.37 0.54
CA ARG A 165 14.18 9.49 -0.13
C ARG A 165 13.49 10.83 0.05
N HIS A 166 12.16 10.82 0.15
CA HIS A 166 11.40 12.03 0.43
C HIS A 166 11.54 12.50 1.88
N TYR A 167 11.66 11.59 2.85
CA TYR A 167 11.75 11.93 4.27
C TYR A 167 13.18 12.15 4.79
N GLN A 168 14.20 11.64 4.09
CA GLN A 168 15.61 11.79 4.49
C GLN A 168 16.12 13.24 4.53
N HIS A 169 15.34 14.23 4.09
CA HIS A 169 15.69 15.64 4.14
C HIS A 169 14.66 16.49 4.91
N LYS A 170 13.73 15.83 5.61
CA LYS A 170 12.67 16.49 6.39
C LYS A 170 13.09 16.59 7.86
N SER A 171 12.71 17.70 8.49
CA SER A 171 12.92 17.92 9.92
C SER A 171 11.86 17.17 10.72
N TYR A 172 12.29 16.30 11.64
CA TYR A 172 11.39 15.57 12.52
C TYR A 172 10.78 16.49 13.57
N ASN A 173 9.46 16.41 13.72
CA ASN A 173 8.71 17.07 14.78
C ASN A 173 7.53 16.18 15.21
N LEU A 174 7.44 15.89 16.50
CA LEU A 174 6.42 14.99 17.07
C LEU A 174 4.98 15.38 16.68
N PHE A 175 4.68 16.68 16.58
CA PHE A 175 3.32 17.20 16.40
C PHE A 175 2.94 17.52 14.95
N THR A 176 3.93 17.64 14.06
CA THR A 176 3.71 18.09 12.68
C THR A 176 4.31 17.13 11.66
N CYS A 177 5.61 16.87 11.71
CA CYS A 177 6.27 15.95 10.79
C CYS A 177 6.88 14.75 11.52
N ASN A 178 6.08 13.69 11.67
CA ASN A 178 6.43 12.55 12.52
C ASN A 178 6.37 11.21 11.77
N CYS A 179 6.58 10.14 12.52
CA CYS A 179 6.54 8.76 12.03
C CYS A 179 5.21 8.35 11.39
N HIS A 180 4.08 8.88 11.87
CA HIS A 180 2.77 8.60 11.26
C HIS A 180 2.63 9.30 9.91
N SER A 181 3.18 10.52 9.77
CA SER A 181 3.21 11.23 8.48
C SER A 181 4.02 10.44 7.46
N PHE A 182 5.17 9.88 7.88
CA PHE A 182 5.99 9.01 7.04
C PHE A 182 5.23 7.75 6.58
N VAL A 183 4.61 7.01 7.50
CA VAL A 183 3.83 5.81 7.15
C VAL A 183 2.62 6.17 6.28
N ALA A 184 1.94 7.28 6.55
CA ALA A 184 0.86 7.77 5.71
C ALA A 184 1.33 8.10 4.28
N ASN A 185 2.51 8.71 4.12
CA ASN A 185 3.11 8.96 2.82
C ASN A 185 3.37 7.65 2.07
N CYS A 186 3.91 6.63 2.74
CA CYS A 186 4.11 5.30 2.17
C CYS A 186 2.80 4.68 1.66
N LEU A 187 1.76 4.66 2.50
CA LEU A 187 0.45 4.12 2.13
C LEU A 187 -0.21 4.90 0.99
N ASN A 188 0.02 6.21 0.92
CA ASN A 188 -0.46 7.05 -0.17
C ASN A 188 0.23 6.74 -1.50
N ARG A 189 1.53 6.42 -1.50
CA ARG A 189 2.26 5.98 -2.70
C ARG A 189 1.85 4.60 -3.17
N LEU A 190 1.48 3.73 -2.23
CA LEU A 190 0.91 2.41 -2.51
C LEU A 190 -0.55 2.47 -2.98
N ALA A 191 -1.22 3.63 -2.81
CA ALA A 191 -2.66 3.78 -2.89
C ALA A 191 -3.42 2.69 -2.12
N TYR A 192 -2.91 2.32 -0.94
CA TYR A 192 -3.38 1.17 -0.18
C TYR A 192 -4.89 1.27 0.12
N GLY A 193 -5.63 0.20 -0.17
CA GLY A 193 -7.09 0.17 -0.06
C GLY A 193 -7.79 1.09 -1.09
N GLY A 194 -7.14 1.35 -2.23
CA GLY A 194 -7.63 2.23 -3.29
C GLY A 194 -7.65 3.72 -2.94
N SER A 195 -6.92 4.15 -1.91
CA SER A 195 -6.95 5.53 -1.39
C SER A 195 -5.55 6.15 -1.30
N THR A 196 -5.45 7.43 -1.70
CA THR A 196 -4.25 8.26 -1.58
C THR A 196 -4.39 9.36 -0.52
N ARG A 197 -5.29 9.13 0.45
CA ARG A 197 -5.68 10.08 1.52
C ARG A 197 -5.39 9.54 2.93
N TRP A 198 -4.41 8.66 3.06
CA TRP A 198 -3.81 8.28 4.33
C TRP A 198 -3.18 9.49 4.99
N ASN A 199 -3.37 9.62 6.30
CA ASN A 199 -2.91 10.70 7.15
C ASN A 199 -2.58 10.16 8.55
N VAL A 200 -2.11 11.02 9.47
CA VAL A 200 -1.66 10.54 10.78
C VAL A 200 -2.79 9.89 11.60
N ILE A 201 -4.02 10.40 11.49
CA ILE A 201 -5.18 9.95 12.26
C ILE A 201 -5.61 8.55 11.83
N ASN A 202 -5.73 8.31 10.52
CA ASN A 202 -6.16 7.00 10.03
C ASN A 202 -5.06 5.94 10.18
N VAL A 203 -3.78 6.29 10.11
CA VAL A 203 -2.67 5.38 10.46
C VAL A 203 -2.73 5.02 11.94
N ALA A 204 -2.89 6.00 12.83
CA ALA A 204 -3.01 5.76 14.26
C ALA A 204 -4.22 4.85 14.57
N GLY A 205 -5.39 5.15 13.99
CA GLY A 205 -6.58 4.33 14.14
C GLY A 205 -6.39 2.90 13.59
N LEU A 206 -5.75 2.76 12.42
CA LEU A 206 -5.52 1.47 11.78
C LEU A 206 -4.73 0.53 12.69
N ILE A 207 -3.58 0.98 13.21
CA ILE A 207 -2.76 0.13 14.08
C ILE A 207 -3.39 -0.03 15.48
N LEU A 208 -4.10 0.98 15.99
CA LEU A 208 -4.76 0.91 17.30
C LEU A 208 -5.91 -0.10 17.32
N PHE A 209 -6.70 -0.21 16.25
CA PHE A 209 -7.88 -1.07 16.23
C PHE A 209 -7.65 -2.42 15.55
N LYS A 210 -6.75 -2.49 14.54
CA LYS A 210 -6.48 -3.74 13.81
C LYS A 210 -5.15 -4.41 14.16
N GLY A 211 -4.25 -3.71 14.86
CA GLY A 211 -2.95 -4.27 15.24
C GLY A 211 -3.06 -5.44 16.21
N ARG A 212 -2.27 -6.48 16.00
CA ARG A 212 -2.12 -7.63 16.91
C ARG A 212 -0.95 -7.39 17.85
N TRP A 213 -1.08 -7.79 19.11
CA TRP A 213 0.02 -7.75 20.07
C TRP A 213 1.02 -8.86 19.77
N VAL A 214 2.32 -8.57 19.92
CA VAL A 214 3.38 -9.57 19.73
C VAL A 214 3.27 -10.70 20.74
N ASN A 215 3.06 -10.36 22.02
CA ASN A 215 2.82 -11.30 23.12
C ASN A 215 2.25 -10.55 24.33
N SER A 216 1.87 -11.28 25.39
CA SER A 216 1.35 -10.70 26.62
C SER A 216 2.37 -9.79 27.34
N MET A 217 3.67 -10.06 27.20
CA MET A 217 4.72 -9.21 27.77
C MET A 217 4.75 -7.82 27.11
N SER A 218 4.50 -7.75 25.79
CA SER A 218 4.37 -6.48 25.08
C SER A 218 3.18 -5.66 25.58
N VAL A 219 2.04 -6.30 25.88
CA VAL A 219 0.88 -5.62 26.48
C VAL A 219 1.27 -5.02 27.84
N LEU A 220 1.87 -5.84 28.72
CA LEU A 220 2.28 -5.40 30.05
C LEU A 220 3.27 -4.24 29.96
N ARG A 221 4.33 -4.36 29.14
CA ARG A 221 5.33 -3.32 28.93
C ARG A 221 4.73 -2.01 28.43
N SER A 222 3.68 -2.08 27.59
CA SER A 222 3.02 -0.89 27.05
C SER A 222 2.14 -0.17 28.06
N PHE A 223 1.39 -0.87 28.90
CA PHE A 223 0.43 -0.24 29.82
C PHE A 223 0.95 -0.05 31.24
N PHE A 224 1.93 -0.83 31.68
CA PHE A 224 2.44 -0.77 33.05
C PHE A 224 2.92 0.63 33.47
N PRO A 225 3.73 1.36 32.67
CA PRO A 225 4.18 2.70 33.06
C PRO A 225 3.01 3.69 33.22
N PHE A 226 2.03 3.64 32.32
CA PHE A 226 0.82 4.45 32.41
C PHE A 226 0.03 4.12 33.69
N THR A 227 -0.18 2.83 33.97
CA THR A 227 -0.89 2.40 35.19
C THR A 227 -0.15 2.86 36.45
N ALA A 228 1.18 2.76 36.49
CA ALA A 228 1.97 3.22 37.64
C ALA A 228 1.86 4.74 37.85
N VAL A 229 1.97 5.53 36.78
CA VAL A 229 1.80 6.99 36.82
C VAL A 229 0.38 7.37 37.24
N LEU A 230 -0.64 6.66 36.74
CA LEU A 230 -2.03 6.89 37.10
C LEU A 230 -2.29 6.60 38.59
N CYS A 231 -1.82 5.45 39.10
CA CYS A 231 -1.95 5.10 40.50
C CYS A 231 -1.24 6.11 41.41
N LEU A 232 -0.01 6.50 41.07
CA LEU A 232 0.76 7.49 41.84
C LEU A 232 0.09 8.87 41.80
N GLY A 233 -0.36 9.31 40.63
CA GLY A 233 -1.02 10.60 40.46
C GLY A 233 -2.34 10.69 41.23
N VAL A 234 -3.14 9.62 41.20
CA VAL A 234 -4.37 9.52 42.02
C VAL A 234 -4.04 9.48 43.51
N TRP A 235 -2.96 8.79 43.91
CA TRP A 235 -2.54 8.76 45.32
C TRP A 235 -2.09 10.14 45.84
N VAL A 236 -1.35 10.92 45.04
CA VAL A 236 -0.85 12.24 45.45
C VAL A 236 -1.92 13.34 45.32
N ALA A 237 -2.67 13.36 44.21
CA ALA A 237 -3.51 14.50 43.81
C ALA A 237 -4.98 14.13 43.55
N GLY A 238 -5.37 12.88 43.78
CA GLY A 238 -6.77 12.42 43.68
C GLY A 238 -7.36 12.59 42.27
N TRP A 239 -8.65 12.92 42.22
CA TRP A 239 -9.40 13.08 40.97
C TRP A 239 -8.92 14.25 40.10
N ALA A 240 -8.29 15.27 40.69
CA ALA A 240 -7.74 16.39 39.93
C ALA A 240 -6.66 15.93 38.93
N PHE A 241 -5.87 14.91 39.31
CA PHE A 241 -4.89 14.29 38.41
C PHE A 241 -5.56 13.65 37.18
N CYS A 242 -6.63 12.87 37.39
CA CYS A 242 -7.39 12.25 36.32
C CYS A 242 -7.97 13.29 35.35
N ILE A 243 -8.52 14.39 35.88
CA ILE A 243 -9.06 15.50 35.08
C ILE A 243 -7.94 16.15 34.25
N GLY A 244 -6.79 16.41 34.87
CA GLY A 244 -5.62 16.95 34.16
C GLY A 244 -5.14 16.03 33.03
N LEU A 245 -5.03 14.73 33.30
CA LEU A 245 -4.61 13.72 32.33
C LEU A 245 -5.58 13.58 31.17
N ALA A 246 -6.89 13.55 31.45
CA ALA A 246 -7.94 13.52 30.45
C ALA A 246 -7.95 14.79 29.60
N SER A 247 -7.78 15.96 30.23
CA SER A 247 -7.71 17.25 29.53
C SER A 247 -6.49 17.32 28.60
N PHE A 248 -5.32 16.90 29.07
CA PHE A 248 -4.10 16.82 28.26
C PHE A 248 -4.28 15.87 27.05
N SER A 249 -4.82 14.68 27.29
CA SER A 249 -5.10 13.70 26.23
C SER A 249 -6.08 14.25 25.19
N LEU A 250 -7.15 14.91 25.64
CA LEU A 250 -8.14 15.53 24.76
C LEU A 250 -7.52 16.65 23.92
N LEU A 251 -6.71 17.53 24.52
CA LEU A 251 -6.01 18.60 23.80
C LEU A 251 -5.09 18.04 22.72
N LEU A 252 -4.36 16.95 22.99
CA LEU A 252 -3.54 16.28 21.99
C LEU A 252 -4.37 15.73 20.82
N VAL A 253 -5.47 15.02 21.11
CA VAL A 253 -6.35 14.47 20.06
C VAL A 253 -6.95 15.61 19.23
N VAL A 254 -7.44 16.67 19.87
CA VAL A 254 -7.99 17.85 19.20
C VAL A 254 -6.94 18.53 18.34
N TRP A 255 -5.69 18.68 18.81
CA TRP A 255 -4.59 19.21 18.03
C TRP A 255 -4.37 18.42 16.74
N TYR A 256 -4.25 17.10 16.81
CA TYR A 256 -4.04 16.29 15.60
C TYR A 256 -5.25 16.31 14.67
N LEU A 257 -6.48 16.36 15.18
CA LEU A 257 -7.68 16.50 14.35
C LEU A 257 -7.72 17.84 13.63
N LEU A 258 -7.52 18.95 14.36
CA LEU A 258 -7.51 20.30 13.78
C LEU A 258 -6.35 20.46 12.79
N GLY A 259 -5.14 20.04 13.16
CA GLY A 259 -3.98 20.16 12.27
C GLY A 259 -4.06 19.25 11.05
N THR A 260 -4.78 18.12 11.09
CA THR A 260 -4.96 17.25 9.92
C THR A 260 -6.07 17.74 8.99
N TYR A 261 -7.20 18.19 9.55
CA TYR A 261 -8.41 18.46 8.76
C TYR A 261 -8.68 19.96 8.54
N CYS A 262 -8.24 20.84 9.44
CA CYS A 262 -8.48 22.27 9.35
C CYS A 262 -7.27 23.04 8.80
N VAL A 263 -6.05 22.54 9.01
CA VAL A 263 -4.81 23.20 8.52
C VAL A 263 -4.09 22.29 7.53
N ARG A 264 -4.41 22.44 6.23
CA ARG A 264 -3.73 21.67 5.17
C ARG A 264 -2.21 21.91 5.23
N ASN A 265 -1.43 20.85 5.01
CA ASN A 265 0.04 20.86 4.94
C ASN A 265 0.79 21.16 6.26
N LEU A 266 0.12 21.23 7.42
CA LEU A 266 0.84 21.41 8.69
C LEU A 266 1.32 20.08 9.27
N ILE A 267 0.58 18.99 9.03
CA ILE A 267 0.88 17.65 9.55
C ILE A 267 1.34 16.67 8.45
N GLU A 268 1.01 16.98 7.21
CA GLU A 268 1.59 16.34 6.03
C GLU A 268 2.87 17.11 5.76
N CYS A 269 4.04 16.47 5.86
CA CYS A 269 5.36 17.08 5.71
C CYS A 269 5.65 17.59 4.28
N ASP A 270 4.68 18.17 3.59
CA ASP A 270 4.74 18.59 2.18
C ASP A 270 5.10 20.08 2.05
#